data_AF-A0A2K3ZGI2-F1
#
_entry.id   AF-A0A2K3ZGI2-F1
#
_cell.length_a   1.000
_cell.length_b   1.000
_cell.length_c   1.000
_cell.angle_alpha   90.00
_cell.angle_beta   90.00
_cell.angle_gamma   90.00
#
_symmetry.space_group_name_H-M   'P 1'
#
loop_
_entity.id
_entity.type
_entity.pdbx_description
1 polymer ?
#
loop_
_entity_poly.entity_id
_entity_poly.type
_entity_poly.pdbx_seq_one_letter_code
_entity_poly.pdbx_strand_id
1 'polypeptide(L)'
;MRNIILILLTFSNIVVILMTQFYQVGIDYLSLRILLVAFSSIISAYLILLYRTRVQLWLAIISLALSLFHIIMIIRTIYTTLYP
;
A
#
# COMPACT_ATOMS: atom_id res chain seq x y z
N MET A 1 -0.69 17.27 -10.26
CA MET A 1 -1.61 16.10 -10.29
C MET A 1 -0.93 14.79 -9.91
N ARG A 2 0.06 14.27 -10.66
CA ARG A 2 0.70 12.96 -10.36
C ARG A 2 1.32 12.85 -8.96
N ASN A 3 1.98 13.91 -8.49
CA ASN A 3 2.52 13.94 -7.12
C ASN A 3 1.43 13.91 -6.06
N ILE A 4 0.27 14.54 -6.31
CA ILE A 4 -0.86 14.53 -5.37
C ILE A 4 -1.42 13.11 -5.26
N ILE A 5 -1.55 12.40 -6.39
CA ILE A 5 -1.97 11.00 -6.42
C ILE A 5 -1.00 10.12 -5.62
N LEU A 6 0.30 10.28 -5.84
CA LEU A 6 1.32 9.54 -5.08
C LEU A 6 1.24 9.84 -3.58
N ILE A 7 1.16 11.11 -3.19
CA ILE A 7 1.03 11.50 -1.78
C ILE A 7 -0.22 10.87 -1.14
N LEU A 8 -1.36 10.88 -1.83
CA LEU A 8 -2.60 10.32 -1.33
C LEU A 8 -2.54 8.79 -1.21
N LEU A 9 -1.94 8.10 -2.19
CA LEU A 9 -1.70 6.65 -2.13
C LEU A 9 -0.76 6.27 -1.01
N THR A 10 0.35 6.99 -0.84
CA THR A 10 1.32 6.78 0.23
C THR A 10 0.67 6.98 1.59
N PHE A 11 -0.07 8.08 1.76
CA PHE A 11 -0.78 8.39 3.00
C PHE A 11 -1.83 7.32 3.33
N SER A 12 -2.62 6.91 2.35
CA SER A 12 -3.65 5.87 2.55
C SER A 12 -3.04 4.54 2.99
N ASN A 13 -1.92 4.11 2.38
CA ASN A 13 -1.21 2.90 2.82
C ASN A 13 -0.72 3.04 4.26
N ILE A 14 -0.14 4.18 4.63
CA ILE A 14 0.32 4.43 6.01
C ILE A 14 -0.84 4.31 7.00
N VAL A 15 -1.97 4.98 6.73
CA VAL A 15 -3.13 4.92 7.62
C VAL A 15 -3.61 3.48 7.81
N VAL A 16 -3.74 2.71 6.74
CA VAL A 16 -4.24 1.33 6.82
C VAL A 16 -3.24 0.39 7.50
N ILE A 17 -1.94 0.57 7.28
CA ILE A 17 -0.90 -0.17 8.00
C ILE A 17 -0.99 0.09 9.50
N LEU A 18 -1.07 1.36 9.91
CA LEU A 18 -1.19 1.74 11.33
C LEU A 18 -2.46 1.15 11.93
N MET A 19 -3.60 1.26 11.25
CA MET A 19 -4.85 0.68 11.72
C MET A 19 -4.75 -0.84 11.90
N THR A 20 -4.12 -1.53 10.95
CA THR A 20 -3.92 -2.99 11.03
C THR A 20 -3.06 -3.38 12.23
N GLN A 21 -2.03 -2.59 12.56
CA GLN A 21 -1.16 -2.86 13.71
C GLN A 21 -1.84 -2.56 15.06
N PHE A 22 -2.53 -1.42 15.18
CA PHE A 22 -3.10 -0.98 16.46
C PHE A 22 -4.41 -1.67 16.83
N TYR A 23 -5.25 -2.01 15.84
CA TYR A 23 -6.59 -2.54 16.09
C TYR A 23 -6.72 -4.04 15.80
N GLN A 24 -5.60 -4.75 15.57
CA GLN A 24 -5.57 -6.18 15.22
C GLN A 24 -6.63 -6.54 14.16
N VAL A 25 -6.68 -5.73 13.10
CA VAL A 25 -7.72 -5.84 12.08
C VAL A 25 -7.64 -7.21 11.41
N GLY A 26 -8.61 -8.07 11.74
CA GLY A 26 -8.80 -9.42 11.22
C GLY A 26 -9.28 -9.44 9.77
N ILE A 27 -10.18 -10.35 9.39
CA ILE A 27 -10.60 -10.52 7.97
C ILE A 27 -11.59 -9.45 7.49
N ASP A 28 -12.30 -8.76 8.39
CA ASP A 28 -13.47 -7.92 8.06
C ASP A 28 -13.22 -6.84 6.99
N TYR A 29 -11.97 -6.39 6.82
CA TYR A 29 -11.57 -5.40 5.80
C TYR A 29 -10.52 -5.92 4.81
N LEU A 30 -10.39 -7.25 4.68
CA LEU A 30 -9.38 -7.88 3.82
C LEU A 30 -9.52 -7.46 2.34
N SER A 31 -10.74 -7.46 1.81
CA SER A 31 -11.02 -7.08 0.41
C SER A 31 -10.60 -5.64 0.10
N LEU A 32 -10.94 -4.70 0.99
CA LEU A 32 -10.57 -3.28 0.86
C LEU A 32 -9.05 -3.10 0.89
N ARG A 33 -8.36 -3.81 1.78
CA ARG A 33 -6.88 -3.77 1.89
C ARG A 33 -6.21 -4.32 0.63
N ILE A 34 -6.68 -5.46 0.13
CA ILE A 34 -6.17 -6.04 -1.13
C ILE A 34 -6.36 -5.07 -2.29
N LEU A 35 -7.54 -4.46 -2.40
CA LEU A 35 -7.84 -3.51 -3.47
C LEU A 35 -6.95 -2.27 -3.40
N LEU A 36 -6.79 -1.69 -2.21
CA LEU A 36 -5.90 -0.54 -1.99
C LEU A 36 -4.45 -0.84 -2.40
N VAL A 37 -3.95 -2.00 -1.99
CA VAL A 37 -2.58 -2.44 -2.29
C VAL A 37 -2.39 -2.75 -3.78
N ALA A 38 -3.35 -3.39 -4.42
CA ALA A 38 -3.31 -3.67 -5.85
C ALA A 38 -3.25 -2.36 -6.67
N PHE A 39 -4.15 -1.41 -6.41
CA PHE A 39 -4.12 -0.12 -7.10
C PHE A 39 -2.86 0.68 -6.77
N SER A 40 -2.45 0.72 -5.50
CA SER A 40 -1.25 1.42 -5.07
C SER A 40 0.01 0.90 -5.75
N SER A 41 0.19 -0.43 -5.80
CA SER A 41 1.36 -1.05 -6.41
C SER A 41 1.41 -0.82 -7.92
N ILE A 42 0.30 -1.03 -8.64
CA ILE A 42 0.21 -0.83 -10.10
C ILE A 42 0.47 0.63 -10.46
N ILE A 43 -0.20 1.57 -9.78
CA ILE A 43 -0.05 3.01 -10.07
C ILE A 43 1.37 3.48 -9.73
N SER A 44 1.94 3.01 -8.62
CA SER A 44 3.31 3.38 -8.23
C SER A 44 4.33 2.84 -9.23
N ALA A 45 4.22 1.57 -9.65
CA ALA A 45 5.07 0.97 -10.67
C ALA A 45 4.96 1.71 -12.01
N TYR A 46 3.74 2.04 -12.45
CA TYR A 46 3.52 2.82 -13.66
C TYR A 46 4.16 4.22 -13.58
N LEU A 47 4.03 4.90 -12.44
CA LEU A 47 4.59 6.24 -12.25
C LEU A 47 6.11 6.25 -12.07
N ILE A 48 6.71 5.14 -11.60
CA ILE A 48 8.17 4.94 -11.63
C ILE A 48 8.67 4.92 -13.08
N LEU A 49 7.97 4.24 -13.99
CA LEU A 49 8.36 4.21 -15.41
C LEU A 49 8.15 5.56 -16.11
N LEU A 50 7.14 6.33 -15.67
CA LEU A 50 6.73 7.60 -16.29
C LEU A 50 7.19 8.83 -15.49
N TYR A 51 8.32 8.73 -14.78
CA TYR A 51 8.83 9.81 -13.95
C TYR A 51 9.33 10.98 -14.80
N ARG A 52 9.02 12.22 -14.38
CA ARG A 52 9.53 13.44 -15.03
C ARG A 52 10.54 14.19 -14.15
N THR A 53 10.44 14.03 -12.84
CA THR A 53 11.31 14.69 -11.86
C THR A 53 11.85 13.70 -10.84
N ARG A 54 13.00 13.99 -10.24
CA ARG A 54 13.61 13.14 -9.20
C ARG A 54 12.69 12.98 -7.98
N VAL A 55 11.96 14.03 -7.60
CA VAL A 55 10.99 13.99 -6.48
C VAL A 55 9.86 12.99 -6.76
N GLN A 56 9.32 13.00 -7.98
CA GLN A 56 8.26 12.06 -8.36
C GLN A 56 8.76 10.61 -8.32
N LEU A 57 9.99 10.37 -8.76
CA LEU A 57 10.61 9.05 -8.71
C LEU A 57 10.73 8.55 -7.27
N TRP A 58 11.29 9.36 -6.36
CA TRP A 58 11.41 8.98 -4.95
C TRP A 58 10.06 8.72 -4.29
N LEU A 59 9.05 9.58 -4.54
CA LEU A 59 7.70 9.37 -4.03
C LEU A 59 7.08 8.05 -4.54
N ALA A 60 7.27 7.74 -5.82
CA ALA A 60 6.75 6.51 -6.41
C ALA A 60 7.44 5.26 -5.87
N ILE A 61 8.76 5.31 -5.66
CA ILE A 61 9.52 4.21 -5.03
C ILE A 61 9.05 3.98 -3.58
N ILE A 62 8.90 5.05 -2.79
CA ILE A 62 8.42 4.95 -1.40
C ILE A 62 7.00 4.37 -1.35
N SER A 63 6.11 4.86 -2.21
CA SER A 63 4.74 4.35 -2.34
C SER A 63 4.73 2.86 -2.69
N LEU A 64 5.58 2.44 -3.64
CA LEU A 64 5.69 1.04 -4.02
C LEU A 64 6.22 0.18 -2.87
N ALA A 65 7.28 0.61 -2.18
CA ALA A 65 7.83 -0.11 -1.03
C ALA A 65 6.80 -0.29 0.10
N LEU A 66 6.02 0.76 0.40
CA LEU A 66 4.92 0.70 1.35
C LEU A 66 3.83 -0.30 0.92
N SER A 67 3.45 -0.30 -0.36
CA SER A 67 2.47 -1.25 -0.87
C SER A 67 2.95 -2.70 -0.74
N LEU A 68 4.22 -2.97 -1.03
CA LEU A 68 4.82 -4.30 -0.87
C LEU A 68 4.87 -4.73 0.61
N PHE A 69 5.23 -3.83 1.50
CA PHE A 69 5.18 -4.08 2.94
C PHE A 69 3.75 -4.42 3.41
N HIS A 70 2.76 -3.70 2.89
CA HIS A 70 1.36 -3.95 3.18
C HIS A 70 0.89 -5.32 2.66
N ILE A 71 1.39 -5.80 1.50
CA ILE A 71 1.14 -7.18 1.04
C ILE A 71 1.60 -8.20 2.08
N ILE A 72 2.81 -8.04 2.62
CA ILE A 72 3.35 -8.97 3.63
C ILE A 72 2.45 -9.02 4.86
N MET A 73 1.93 -7.86 5.30
CA MET A 73 0.97 -7.81 6.40
C MET A 73 -0.34 -8.53 6.08
N ILE A 74 -0.87 -8.35 4.88
CA ILE A 74 -2.08 -9.05 4.42
C ILE A 74 -1.86 -10.56 4.43
N ILE A 75 -0.73 -11.04 3.89
CA ILE A 75 -0.38 -12.47 3.90
C ILE A 75 -0.34 -13.00 5.34
N ARG A 76 0.30 -12.26 6.25
CA ARG A 76 0.34 -12.63 7.68
C ARG A 76 -1.06 -12.73 8.28
N THR A 77 -1.93 -11.74 8.04
CA THR A 77 -3.32 -11.77 8.54
C THR A 77 -4.10 -12.96 8.00
N ILE A 78 -3.95 -13.28 6.71
CA ILE A 78 -4.59 -14.46 6.10
C ILE A 78 -4.10 -15.73 6.79
N TYR A 79 -2.79 -15.88 6.95
CA TYR A 79 -2.20 -17.07 7.55
C TYR A 79 -2.66 -17.27 8.99
N THR A 80 -2.59 -16.23 9.83
CA THR A 80 -3.02 -16.30 11.24
C THR A 80 -4.51 -16.53 11.42
N THR A 81 -5.33 -16.23 10.41
CA THR A 81 -6.78 -16.44 10.51
C THR A 81 -7.23 -17.79 9.95
N LEU A 82 -6.56 -18.30 8.91
CA LEU A 82 -6.85 -19.63 8.34
C LEU A 82 -6.18 -20.77 9.10
N TYR A 83 -5.00 -20.53 9.66
CA TYR A 83 -4.20 -21.51 10.39
C TYR A 83 -3.86 -20.95 11.80
N PRO A 84 -4.84 -20.88 12.71
CA PRO A 84 -4.62 -20.46 14.09
C PRO A 84 -3.77 -21.44 14.90
#